data_AF-A0A4Q7NNZ7-F1
#
_entry.id   AF-A0A4Q7NNZ7-F1
#
_cell.length_a   1.000
_cell.length_b   1.000
_cell.length_c   1.000
_cell.angle_alpha   90.00
_cell.angle_beta   90.00
_cell.angle_gamma   90.00
#
_symmetry.space_group_name_H-M   'P 1'
#
loop_
_entity.id
_entity.type
_entity.pdbx_description
1 polymer ?
#
loop_
_entity_poly.entity_id
_entity_poly.type
_entity_poly.pdbx_seq_one_letter_code
_entity_poly.pdbx_strand_id
1 'polypeptide(L)'
;MARLHRVGRLRRGYRPRQVEAALAAVEQALAEGRPPSAGEVRRLGFDLVRHGYDVVAVDRALDRLELRCLERSMAGSPPWQVSDELARDLADLRVLLAGPPGARLPRAGLLRKGYAQHDVDALLDRLLDDLETASRALGSGASVVEPGLRVEEVRLAVFGRRRRGYAERGVDEVLDRAVDLLLRRDLLSLLLGAPVRTPEPLAEAEPSAVLGHDGSALGQTG
;
A
#
# COMPACT_ATOMS: atom_id res chain seq x y z
N MET A 1 -20.09 8.88 -0.78
CA MET A 1 -19.04 9.33 0.17
C MET A 1 -19.52 9.16 1.59
N ALA A 2 -18.66 8.64 2.49
CA ALA A 2 -18.99 8.55 3.92
C ALA A 2 -19.30 9.95 4.49
N ARG A 3 -20.27 10.03 5.39
CA ARG A 3 -20.70 11.29 5.99
C ARG A 3 -19.66 11.74 7.03
N LEU A 4 -18.80 12.69 6.66
CA LEU A 4 -17.84 13.29 7.59
C LEU A 4 -18.57 14.21 8.57
N HIS A 5 -18.35 14.00 9.86
CA HIS A 5 -18.93 14.83 10.91
C HIS A 5 -18.04 16.06 11.16
N ARG A 6 -18.67 17.18 11.50
CA ARG A 6 -17.99 18.45 11.83
C ARG A 6 -17.76 18.56 13.31
N VAL A 7 -16.69 19.24 13.69
CA VAL A 7 -16.40 19.51 15.10
C VAL A 7 -17.38 20.53 15.69
N GLY A 8 -17.62 20.45 17.00
CA GLY A 8 -18.46 21.41 17.72
C GLY A 8 -17.95 22.85 17.64
N ARG A 9 -18.82 23.82 17.97
CA ARG A 9 -18.60 25.27 17.73
C ARG A 9 -17.26 25.84 18.26
N LEU A 10 -16.72 25.25 19.33
CA LEU A 10 -15.52 25.73 20.01
C LEU A 10 -14.23 25.02 19.56
N ARG A 11 -14.32 23.98 18.72
CA ARG A 11 -13.18 23.16 18.30
C ARG A 11 -12.72 23.54 16.89
N ARG A 12 -11.45 23.27 16.61
CA ARG A 12 -10.88 23.33 15.26
C ARG A 12 -10.87 21.95 14.64
N GLY A 13 -11.04 21.90 13.34
CA GLY A 13 -11.02 20.70 12.52
C GLY A 13 -10.46 21.01 11.15
N TYR A 14 -10.26 20.00 10.31
CA TYR A 14 -9.71 20.20 8.98
C TYR A 14 -10.64 21.01 8.08
N ARG A 15 -10.04 21.87 7.23
CA ARG A 15 -10.76 22.74 6.31
C ARG A 15 -11.58 21.89 5.33
N PRO A 16 -12.93 22.00 5.35
CA PRO A 16 -13.80 21.12 4.55
C PRO A 16 -13.50 21.12 3.06
N ARG A 17 -13.25 22.29 2.47
CA ARG A 17 -12.93 22.42 1.03
C ARG A 17 -11.65 21.67 0.64
N GLN A 18 -10.63 21.67 1.48
CA GLN A 18 -9.38 20.96 1.18
C GLN A 18 -9.57 19.45 1.29
N VAL A 19 -10.28 18.99 2.32
CA VAL A 19 -10.62 17.57 2.52
C VAL A 19 -11.46 17.05 1.35
N GLU A 20 -12.53 17.75 0.99
CA GLU A 20 -13.43 17.36 -0.10
C GLU A 20 -12.71 17.32 -1.44
N ALA A 21 -11.88 18.33 -1.75
CA ALA A 21 -11.11 18.36 -2.98
C ALA A 21 -10.10 17.20 -3.06
N ALA A 22 -9.39 16.91 -1.98
CA ALA A 22 -8.42 15.82 -1.93
C ALA A 22 -9.10 14.45 -2.08
N LEU A 23 -10.20 14.20 -1.34
CA LEU A 23 -10.95 12.95 -1.46
C LEU A 23 -11.52 12.78 -2.87
N ALA A 24 -12.05 13.84 -3.48
CA ALA A 24 -12.56 13.79 -4.84
C ALA A 24 -11.45 13.47 -5.86
N ALA A 25 -10.27 14.07 -5.72
CA ALA A 25 -9.13 13.81 -6.60
C ALA A 25 -8.67 12.34 -6.53
N VAL A 26 -8.58 11.78 -5.33
CA VAL A 26 -8.20 10.37 -5.14
C VAL A 26 -9.27 9.41 -5.68
N GLU A 27 -10.56 9.68 -5.42
CA GLU A 27 -11.66 8.86 -5.95
C GLU A 27 -11.72 8.92 -7.49
N GLN A 28 -11.42 10.08 -8.08
CA GLN A 28 -11.32 10.21 -9.54
C GLN A 28 -10.15 9.38 -10.08
N ALA A 29 -8.97 9.47 -9.48
CA ALA A 29 -7.80 8.69 -9.88
C ALA A 29 -8.06 7.17 -9.77
N LEU A 30 -8.77 6.74 -8.72
CA LEU A 30 -9.26 5.37 -8.56
C LEU A 30 -10.19 4.94 -9.71
N ALA A 31 -11.18 5.78 -10.05
CA ALA A 31 -12.13 5.52 -11.13
C ALA A 31 -11.44 5.41 -12.49
N GLU A 32 -10.39 6.19 -12.71
CA GLU A 32 -9.55 6.18 -13.91
C GLU A 32 -8.53 5.02 -13.94
N GLY A 33 -8.51 4.17 -12.91
CA GLY A 33 -7.59 3.03 -12.83
C GLY A 33 -6.13 3.42 -12.56
N ARG A 34 -5.89 4.63 -12.06
CA ARG A 34 -4.56 5.15 -11.71
C ARG A 34 -4.53 5.52 -10.22
N PRO A 35 -4.72 4.56 -9.31
CA PRO A 35 -4.75 4.86 -7.88
C PRO A 35 -3.43 5.51 -7.45
N PRO A 36 -3.47 6.58 -6.63
CA PRO A 36 -2.26 7.07 -5.98
C PRO A 36 -1.71 5.99 -5.04
N SER A 37 -0.40 6.06 -4.76
CA SER A 37 0.23 5.21 -3.76
C SER A 37 -0.34 5.48 -2.36
N ALA A 38 -0.22 4.49 -1.48
CA ALA A 38 -0.66 4.60 -0.09
C ALA A 38 0.03 5.79 0.64
N GLY A 39 1.32 5.99 0.36
CA GLY A 39 2.08 7.14 0.89
C GLY A 39 1.61 8.49 0.36
N GLU A 40 1.18 8.59 -0.90
CA GLU A 40 0.64 9.84 -1.44
C GLU A 40 -0.67 10.25 -0.77
N VAL A 41 -1.56 9.29 -0.49
CA VAL A 41 -2.79 9.55 0.26
C VAL A 41 -2.47 10.00 1.69
N ARG A 42 -1.47 9.41 2.35
CA ARG A 42 -1.10 9.75 3.72
C ARG A 42 -0.46 11.14 3.86
N ARG A 43 0.27 11.59 2.84
CA ARG A 43 0.88 12.93 2.81
C ARG A 43 -0.13 14.06 2.61
N LEU A 44 -1.42 13.75 2.39
CA LEU A 44 -2.47 14.75 2.31
C LEU A 44 -2.61 15.47 3.66
N GLY A 45 -2.20 16.74 3.68
CA GLY A 45 -2.34 17.63 4.83
C GLY A 45 -3.48 18.64 4.64
N PHE A 46 -4.11 19.03 5.75
CA PHE A 46 -5.21 20.01 5.75
C PHE A 46 -5.03 21.07 6.82
N ASP A 47 -5.42 22.31 6.49
CA ASP A 47 -5.39 23.41 7.43
C ASP A 47 -6.47 23.27 8.51
N LEU A 48 -6.14 23.67 9.75
CA LEU A 48 -7.09 23.66 10.88
C LEU A 48 -7.91 24.96 10.94
N VAL A 49 -9.24 24.83 10.80
CA VAL A 49 -10.20 25.94 10.86
C VAL A 49 -11.27 25.68 11.92
N ARG A 50 -11.93 26.75 12.39
CA ARG A 50 -13.14 26.61 13.23
C ARG A 50 -14.26 25.99 12.41
N HIS A 51 -15.07 25.12 13.03
CA HIS A 51 -16.18 24.40 12.37
C HIS A 51 -15.75 23.51 11.19
N GLY A 52 -14.49 23.07 11.20
CA GLY A 52 -13.96 22.11 10.23
C GLY A 52 -14.48 20.69 10.43
N TYR A 53 -14.03 19.77 9.57
CA TYR A 53 -14.27 18.34 9.77
C TYR A 53 -13.48 17.81 10.96
N ASP A 54 -14.07 16.84 11.67
CA ASP A 54 -13.40 16.15 12.75
C ASP A 54 -12.14 15.43 12.25
N VAL A 55 -11.01 15.72 12.90
CA VAL A 55 -9.69 15.22 12.50
C VAL A 55 -9.68 13.69 12.48
N VAL A 56 -10.15 13.06 13.56
CA VAL A 56 -10.19 11.59 13.68
C VAL A 56 -11.12 10.97 12.64
N ALA A 57 -12.25 11.60 12.33
CA ALA A 57 -13.15 11.12 11.30
C ALA A 57 -12.53 11.19 9.89
N VAL A 58 -11.76 12.24 9.59
CA VAL A 58 -11.06 12.40 8.32
C VAL A 58 -9.90 11.43 8.21
N ASP A 59 -9.07 11.29 9.24
CA ASP A 59 -7.93 10.37 9.24
C ASP A 59 -8.38 8.93 8.99
N ARG A 60 -9.44 8.47 9.67
CA ARG A 60 -10.05 7.17 9.42
C ARG A 60 -10.61 7.01 8.00
N ALA A 61 -11.05 8.10 7.38
CA ALA A 61 -11.50 8.07 5.99
C ALA A 61 -10.32 7.96 5.03
N LEU A 62 -9.21 8.63 5.31
CA LEU A 62 -7.97 8.49 4.56
C LEU A 62 -7.38 7.08 4.68
N ASP A 63 -7.34 6.49 5.88
CA ASP A 63 -6.85 5.11 6.07
C ASP A 63 -7.66 4.09 5.22
N ARG A 64 -9.00 4.24 5.17
CA ARG A 64 -9.84 3.40 4.30
C ARG A 64 -9.59 3.64 2.82
N LEU A 65 -9.33 4.89 2.44
CA LEU A 65 -9.07 5.25 1.06
C LEU A 65 -7.70 4.75 0.60
N GLU A 66 -6.70 4.80 1.48
CA GLU A 66 -5.37 4.24 1.32
C GLU A 66 -5.44 2.74 1.01
N LEU A 67 -6.18 1.97 1.83
CA LEU A 67 -6.38 0.54 1.60
C LEU A 67 -7.03 0.26 0.24
N ARG A 68 -8.08 1.00 -0.15
CA ARG A 68 -8.73 0.85 -1.46
C ARG A 68 -7.79 1.15 -2.63
N CYS A 69 -6.91 2.15 -2.48
CA CYS A 69 -5.90 2.47 -3.50
C CYS A 69 -4.91 1.32 -3.66
N LEU A 70 -4.44 0.76 -2.55
CA LEU A 70 -3.54 -0.38 -2.54
C LEU A 70 -4.18 -1.62 -3.16
N GLU A 71 -5.41 -1.97 -2.72
CA GLU A 71 -6.20 -3.07 -3.27
C GLU A 71 -6.39 -2.92 -4.77
N ARG A 72 -6.74 -1.71 -5.25
CA ARG A 72 -6.93 -1.44 -6.68
C ARG A 72 -5.63 -1.55 -7.46
N SER A 73 -4.51 -1.09 -6.89
CA SER A 73 -3.19 -1.20 -7.50
C SER A 73 -2.78 -2.66 -7.67
N MET A 74 -3.15 -3.53 -6.74
CA MET A 74 -2.79 -4.96 -6.79
C MET A 74 -3.80 -5.82 -7.57
N ALA A 75 -5.08 -5.46 -7.61
CA ALA A 75 -6.10 -6.24 -8.31
C ALA A 75 -5.86 -6.37 -9.83
N GLY A 76 -5.06 -5.47 -10.41
CA GLY A 76 -4.65 -5.54 -11.83
C GLY A 76 -3.41 -6.40 -12.09
N SER A 77 -2.72 -6.87 -11.04
CA SER A 77 -1.42 -7.54 -11.14
C SER A 77 -1.46 -8.94 -10.53
N PRO A 78 -0.91 -9.97 -11.20
CA PRO A 78 -0.82 -11.29 -10.61
C PRO A 78 0.15 -11.27 -9.41
N PRO A 79 -0.03 -12.16 -8.40
CA PRO A 79 0.75 -12.12 -7.16
C PRO A 79 2.28 -12.16 -7.35
N TRP A 80 2.77 -12.89 -8.35
CA TRP A 80 4.21 -12.94 -8.66
C TRP A 80 4.74 -11.58 -9.15
N GLN A 81 3.95 -10.80 -9.88
CA GLN A 81 4.36 -9.48 -10.35
C GLN A 81 4.47 -8.51 -9.18
N VAL A 82 3.50 -8.55 -8.26
CA VAL A 82 3.56 -7.76 -7.02
C VAL A 82 4.78 -8.14 -6.18
N SER A 83 5.10 -9.44 -6.10
CA SER A 83 6.29 -9.93 -5.41
C SER A 83 7.59 -9.40 -6.05
N ASP A 84 7.68 -9.40 -7.38
CA ASP A 84 8.85 -8.87 -8.11
C ASP A 84 8.99 -7.35 -7.93
N GLU A 85 7.88 -6.61 -7.94
CA GLU A 85 7.85 -5.18 -7.67
C GLU A 85 8.31 -4.87 -6.23
N LEU A 86 7.81 -5.62 -5.24
CA LEU A 86 8.25 -5.52 -3.85
C LEU A 86 9.76 -5.76 -3.72
N ALA A 87 10.27 -6.83 -4.34
CA ALA A 87 11.69 -7.17 -4.31
C ALA A 87 12.57 -6.08 -4.95
N ARG A 88 12.12 -5.50 -6.06
CA ARG A 88 12.80 -4.39 -6.75
C ARG A 88 12.82 -3.13 -5.89
N ASP A 89 11.68 -2.73 -5.34
CA ASP A 89 11.58 -1.54 -4.49
C ASP A 89 12.38 -1.69 -3.18
N LEU A 90 12.45 -2.90 -2.63
CA LEU A 90 13.30 -3.23 -1.49
C LEU A 90 14.79 -3.12 -1.86
N ALA A 91 15.20 -3.62 -3.03
CA ALA A 91 16.57 -3.49 -3.50
C ALA A 91 16.99 -2.02 -3.68
N ASP A 92 16.10 -1.19 -4.23
CA ASP A 92 16.30 0.26 -4.32
C ASP A 92 16.44 0.91 -2.94
N LEU A 93 15.58 0.53 -1.99
CA LEU A 93 15.65 1.05 -0.62
C LEU A 93 16.98 0.65 0.04
N ARG A 94 17.45 -0.57 -0.18
CA ARG A 94 18.77 -1.02 0.31
C ARG A 94 19.91 -0.19 -0.26
N VAL A 95 19.86 0.13 -1.56
CA VAL A 95 20.87 0.99 -2.21
C VAL A 95 20.84 2.39 -1.61
N LEU A 96 19.66 2.96 -1.41
CA LEU A 96 19.49 4.26 -0.76
C LEU A 96 20.10 4.27 0.66
N LEU A 97 19.97 3.17 1.39
CA LEU A 97 20.40 3.03 2.79
C LEU A 97 21.80 2.41 2.95
N ALA A 98 22.56 2.23 1.88
CA ALA A 98 23.84 1.52 1.89
C ALA A 98 24.99 2.25 2.64
N GLY A 99 24.77 3.49 3.09
CA GLY A 99 25.77 4.26 3.83
C GLY A 99 26.11 3.65 5.21
N PRO A 100 27.26 4.03 5.80
CA PRO A 100 27.59 3.60 7.16
C PRO A 100 26.57 4.16 8.17
N PRO A 101 26.37 3.49 9.32
CA PRO A 101 25.52 4.00 10.39
C PRO A 101 25.84 5.46 10.73
N GLY A 102 24.82 6.30 10.84
CA GLY A 102 24.92 7.73 11.09
C GLY A 102 25.14 8.60 9.84
N ALA A 103 25.25 8.00 8.67
CA ALA A 103 25.50 8.68 7.40
C ALA A 103 24.72 8.09 6.21
N ARG A 104 23.64 7.34 6.48
CA ARG A 104 22.74 6.79 5.44
C ARG A 104 21.89 7.88 4.78
N LEU A 105 21.47 8.87 5.56
CA LEU A 105 20.53 9.90 5.14
C LEU A 105 21.11 11.31 5.24
N PRO A 106 20.54 12.30 4.50
CA PRO A 106 20.94 13.69 4.60
C PRO A 106 20.85 14.22 6.05
N ARG A 107 21.82 15.04 6.45
CA ARG A 107 21.83 15.66 7.78
C ARG A 107 21.06 16.96 7.80
N ALA A 108 20.46 17.26 8.94
CA ALA A 108 19.94 18.59 9.22
C ALA A 108 21.07 19.63 9.16
N GLY A 109 20.73 20.85 8.71
CA GLY A 109 21.70 21.95 8.63
C GLY A 109 22.38 22.24 9.98
N LEU A 110 23.58 22.83 9.94
CA LEU A 110 24.47 22.99 11.10
C LEU A 110 23.83 23.59 12.37
N LEU A 111 22.84 24.46 12.22
CA LEU A 111 22.15 25.15 13.31
C LEU A 111 20.83 24.49 13.72
N ARG A 112 20.36 23.48 12.99
CA ARG A 112 19.09 22.80 13.23
C ARG A 112 19.31 21.46 13.95
N LYS A 113 18.33 21.08 14.76
CA LYS A 113 18.24 19.71 15.26
C LYS A 113 17.53 18.86 14.21
N GLY A 114 17.94 17.62 14.09
CA GLY A 114 17.27 16.59 13.31
C GLY A 114 16.98 15.38 14.19
N TYR A 115 16.52 14.29 13.59
CA TYR A 115 16.33 13.04 14.31
C TYR A 115 17.67 12.39 14.68
N ALA A 116 17.71 11.79 15.87
CA ALA A 116 18.88 11.09 16.38
C ALA A 116 19.17 9.90 15.47
N GLN A 117 20.35 9.93 14.84
CA GLN A 117 20.66 9.00 13.75
C GLN A 117 20.66 7.54 14.22
N HIS A 118 21.13 7.28 15.44
CA HIS A 118 21.13 5.94 16.03
C HIS A 118 19.72 5.35 16.13
N ASP A 119 18.73 6.13 16.59
CA ASP A 119 17.36 5.65 16.74
C ASP A 119 16.72 5.37 15.37
N VAL A 120 17.02 6.22 14.38
CA VAL A 120 16.56 6.05 12.99
C VAL A 120 17.20 4.83 12.35
N ASP A 121 18.52 4.71 12.41
CA ASP A 121 19.25 3.58 11.80
C ASP A 121 18.79 2.25 12.41
N ALA A 122 18.56 2.19 13.73
CA ALA A 122 18.07 0.99 14.40
C ALA A 122 16.68 0.55 13.89
N LEU A 123 15.78 1.50 13.62
CA LEU A 123 14.49 1.18 13.00
C LEU A 123 14.65 0.72 11.55
N LEU A 124 15.53 1.39 10.78
CA LEU A 124 15.77 1.06 9.38
C LEU A 124 16.42 -0.32 9.23
N ASP A 125 17.32 -0.71 10.14
CA ASP A 125 17.92 -2.05 10.16
C ASP A 125 16.84 -3.12 10.39
N ARG A 126 16.02 -2.95 11.43
CA ARG A 126 14.87 -3.84 11.70
C ARG A 126 13.92 -3.96 10.50
N LEU A 127 13.64 -2.84 9.84
CA LEU A 127 12.76 -2.78 8.69
C LEU A 127 13.34 -3.56 7.50
N LEU A 128 14.61 -3.35 7.18
CA LEU A 128 15.28 -4.04 6.07
C LEU A 128 15.34 -5.55 6.33
N ASP A 129 15.77 -5.96 7.51
CA ASP A 129 15.86 -7.38 7.89
C ASP A 129 14.51 -8.08 7.77
N ASP A 130 13.45 -7.42 8.22
CA ASP A 130 12.08 -7.92 8.15
C ASP A 130 11.58 -8.05 6.71
N LEU A 131 11.70 -6.98 5.91
CA LEU A 131 11.27 -6.98 4.51
C LEU A 131 12.06 -7.98 3.67
N GLU A 132 13.37 -8.14 3.92
CA GLU A 132 14.20 -9.14 3.23
C GLU A 132 13.79 -10.56 3.59
N THR A 133 13.48 -10.80 4.87
CA THR A 133 12.98 -12.10 5.34
C THR A 133 11.65 -12.43 4.66
N ALA A 134 10.71 -11.48 4.66
CA ALA A 134 9.41 -11.65 4.03
C ALA A 134 9.52 -11.83 2.51
N SER A 135 10.31 -10.99 1.81
CA SER A 135 10.51 -11.09 0.36
C SER A 135 11.07 -12.45 -0.06
N ARG A 136 12.04 -13.00 0.70
CA ARG A 136 12.57 -14.35 0.46
C ARG A 136 11.53 -15.45 0.68
N ALA A 137 10.75 -15.35 1.76
CA ALA A 137 9.69 -16.31 2.07
C ALA A 137 8.61 -16.32 0.98
N LEU A 138 8.14 -15.15 0.58
CA LEU A 138 7.13 -14.97 -0.46
C LEU A 138 7.64 -15.45 -1.83
N GLY A 139 8.92 -15.18 -2.16
CA GLY A 139 9.56 -15.69 -3.37
C GLY A 139 9.71 -17.22 -3.41
N SER A 140 9.80 -17.87 -2.25
CA SER A 140 9.80 -19.34 -2.14
C SER A 140 8.40 -19.97 -2.08
N GLY A 141 7.32 -19.17 -2.13
CA GLY A 141 5.95 -19.65 -2.01
C GLY A 141 5.52 -20.03 -0.59
N ALA A 142 6.26 -19.57 0.43
CA ALA A 142 5.88 -19.80 1.82
C ALA A 142 4.64 -18.97 2.17
N SER A 143 3.62 -19.66 2.70
CA SER A 143 2.29 -19.09 2.94
C SER A 143 2.17 -18.41 4.31
N VAL A 144 3.14 -18.62 5.21
CA VAL A 144 3.16 -18.02 6.56
C VAL A 144 4.47 -17.27 6.76
N VAL A 145 4.37 -15.95 6.80
CA VAL A 145 5.42 -15.09 7.34
C VAL A 145 5.03 -14.83 8.79
N GLU A 146 5.89 -15.22 9.75
CA GLU A 146 5.72 -14.87 11.16
C GLU A 146 5.48 -13.35 11.32
N PRO A 147 4.73 -12.88 12.34
CA PRO A 147 4.40 -11.47 12.47
C PRO A 147 5.68 -10.64 12.59
N GLY A 148 5.98 -9.95 11.50
CA GLY A 148 7.12 -9.06 11.36
C GLY A 148 6.89 -7.67 11.96
N LEU A 149 7.74 -6.73 11.56
CA LEU A 149 7.58 -5.31 11.86
C LEU A 149 6.21 -4.82 11.36
N ARG A 150 5.42 -4.21 12.25
CA ARG A 150 4.07 -3.72 11.90
C ARG A 150 4.12 -2.30 11.34
N VAL A 151 3.16 -2.01 10.47
CA VAL A 151 2.96 -0.66 9.90
C VAL A 151 2.79 0.39 11.01
N GLU A 152 2.03 0.08 12.05
CA GLU A 152 1.78 0.99 13.17
C GLU A 152 3.05 1.31 13.95
N GLU A 153 3.97 0.36 14.10
CA GLU A 153 5.25 0.59 14.78
C GLU A 153 6.10 1.63 14.04
N VAL A 154 6.10 1.58 12.70
CA VAL A 154 6.81 2.56 11.87
C VAL A 154 6.11 3.92 11.89
N ARG A 155 4.78 3.92 11.76
CA ARG A 155 3.97 5.16 11.77
C ARG A 155 4.06 5.91 13.10
N LEU A 156 4.13 5.19 14.22
CA LEU A 156 4.18 5.75 15.57
C LEU A 156 5.62 5.85 16.11
N ALA A 157 6.63 5.60 15.28
CA ALA A 157 8.02 5.71 15.68
C ALA A 157 8.34 7.13 16.14
N VAL A 158 8.94 7.25 17.33
CA VAL A 158 9.39 8.54 17.88
C VAL A 158 10.91 8.49 18.00
N PHE A 159 11.57 9.44 17.34
CA PHE A 159 13.02 9.56 17.40
C PHE A 159 13.46 10.66 18.37
N GLY A 160 14.57 10.44 19.06
CA GLY A 160 15.24 11.50 19.80
C GLY A 160 15.63 12.66 18.87
N ARG A 161 15.86 13.85 19.44
CA ARG A 161 16.33 15.03 18.69
C ARG A 161 17.81 15.28 18.95
N ARG A 162 18.63 15.39 17.89
CA ARG A 162 20.08 15.60 17.99
C ARG A 162 20.56 16.74 17.07
N ARG A 163 21.53 17.53 17.52
CA ARG A 163 22.24 18.49 16.63
C ARG A 163 22.99 17.70 15.56
N ARG A 164 22.92 18.17 14.30
CA ARG A 164 23.46 17.46 13.12
C ARG A 164 22.88 16.03 12.95
N GLY A 165 21.70 15.77 13.52
CA GLY A 165 20.94 14.54 13.26
C GLY A 165 20.46 14.47 11.81
N TYR A 166 19.76 13.40 11.44
CA TYR A 166 19.17 13.30 10.11
C TYR A 166 18.09 14.37 9.90
N ALA A 167 18.02 14.91 8.70
CA ALA A 167 16.98 15.86 8.34
C ALA A 167 15.62 15.16 8.40
N GLU A 168 14.68 15.72 9.17
CA GLU A 168 13.36 15.11 9.44
C GLU A 168 12.68 14.69 8.13
N ARG A 169 12.60 15.62 7.17
CA ARG A 169 12.03 15.36 5.83
C ARG A 169 12.62 14.13 5.13
N GLY A 170 13.94 13.95 5.16
CA GLY A 170 14.58 12.83 4.46
C GLY A 170 14.31 11.49 5.16
N VAL A 171 14.15 11.51 6.48
CA VAL A 171 13.72 10.33 7.25
C VAL A 171 12.26 10.02 6.93
N ASP A 172 11.38 11.02 6.98
CA ASP A 172 9.95 10.86 6.74
C ASP A 172 9.67 10.30 5.33
N GLU A 173 10.39 10.78 4.30
CA GLU A 173 10.28 10.28 2.92
C GLU A 173 10.67 8.78 2.82
N VAL A 174 11.68 8.34 3.57
CA VAL A 174 12.09 6.92 3.63
C VAL A 174 11.08 6.08 4.39
N LEU A 175 10.57 6.57 5.52
CA LEU A 175 9.57 5.85 6.31
C LEU A 175 8.23 5.73 5.56
N ASP A 176 7.88 6.72 4.73
CA ASP A 176 6.73 6.61 3.84
C ASP A 176 6.90 5.46 2.83
N ARG A 177 8.07 5.36 2.18
CA ARG A 177 8.38 4.25 1.26
C ARG A 177 8.40 2.91 1.99
N ALA A 178 8.95 2.88 3.20
CA ALA A 178 8.97 1.70 4.06
C ALA A 178 7.56 1.19 4.39
N VAL A 179 6.64 2.09 4.76
CA VAL A 179 5.28 1.67 5.08
C VAL A 179 4.56 1.15 3.84
N ASP A 180 4.77 1.76 2.68
CA ASP A 180 4.20 1.25 1.43
C ASP A 180 4.66 -0.20 1.14
N LEU A 181 5.95 -0.49 1.34
CA LEU A 181 6.49 -1.86 1.24
C LEU A 181 5.86 -2.82 2.26
N LEU A 182 5.71 -2.40 3.52
CA LEU A 182 5.10 -3.22 4.57
C LEU A 182 3.63 -3.54 4.26
N LEU A 183 2.88 -2.57 3.74
CA LEU A 183 1.48 -2.77 3.34
C LEU A 183 1.36 -3.73 2.15
N ARG A 184 2.21 -3.60 1.13
CA ARG A 184 2.26 -4.53 0.00
C ARG A 184 2.65 -5.93 0.44
N ARG A 185 3.64 -6.06 1.34
CA ARG A 185 4.02 -7.32 1.99
C ARG A 185 2.81 -7.96 2.66
N ASP A 186 2.10 -7.23 3.50
CA ASP A 186 0.95 -7.75 4.26
C ASP A 186 -0.19 -8.21 3.34
N LEU A 187 -0.52 -7.41 2.33
CA LEU A 187 -1.55 -7.77 1.37
C LEU A 187 -1.13 -8.98 0.53
N LEU A 188 0.13 -9.08 0.11
CA LEU A 188 0.66 -10.23 -0.61
C LEU A 188 0.64 -11.50 0.27
N SER A 189 1.02 -11.39 1.54
CA SER A 189 0.90 -12.48 2.51
C SER A 189 -0.55 -12.92 2.67
N LEU A 190 -1.53 -12.01 2.71
CA LEU A 190 -2.96 -12.36 2.75
C LEU A 190 -3.42 -13.06 1.47
N LEU A 191 -2.96 -12.61 0.30
CA LEU A 191 -3.34 -13.22 -0.98
C LEU A 191 -2.75 -14.63 -1.18
N LEU A 192 -1.51 -14.85 -0.72
CA LEU A 192 -0.84 -16.15 -0.80
C LEU A 192 -1.20 -17.09 0.37
N GLY A 193 -1.74 -16.54 1.45
CA GLY A 193 -2.25 -17.25 2.63
C GLY A 193 -3.74 -17.61 2.55
N ALA A 194 -4.52 -16.92 1.72
CA ALA A 194 -5.91 -17.29 1.45
C ALA A 194 -5.97 -18.59 0.64
N PRO A 195 -6.84 -19.56 0.98
CA PRO A 195 -7.05 -20.70 0.10
C PRO A 195 -7.49 -20.17 -1.26
N VAL A 196 -6.64 -20.38 -2.27
CA VAL A 196 -6.94 -20.07 -3.66
C VAL A 196 -8.27 -20.72 -3.99
N ARG A 197 -9.33 -19.91 -4.17
CA ARG A 197 -10.44 -20.35 -5.02
C ARG A 197 -9.82 -20.51 -6.39
N THR A 198 -9.48 -21.74 -6.74
CA THR A 198 -9.26 -22.11 -8.13
C THR A 198 -10.48 -21.58 -8.88
N PRO A 199 -10.34 -20.67 -9.86
CA PRO A 199 -11.43 -20.48 -10.80
C PRO A 199 -11.69 -21.86 -11.37
N GLU A 200 -12.91 -22.36 -11.14
CA GLU A 200 -13.42 -23.54 -11.83
C GLU A 200 -13.08 -23.35 -13.31
N PRO A 201 -12.44 -24.33 -13.98
CA PRO A 201 -12.17 -24.18 -15.40
C PRO A 201 -13.49 -23.83 -16.07
N LEU A 202 -13.51 -22.67 -16.73
CA LEU A 202 -14.61 -22.23 -17.58
C LEU A 202 -14.96 -23.43 -18.43
N ALA A 203 -16.13 -24.02 -18.17
CA ALA A 203 -16.68 -25.10 -18.96
C ALA A 203 -16.53 -24.67 -20.42
N GLU A 204 -15.74 -25.44 -21.16
CA GLU A 204 -15.67 -25.32 -22.62
C GLU A 204 -17.10 -25.44 -23.12
N ALA A 205 -17.65 -24.28 -23.49
CA ALA A 205 -18.89 -24.18 -24.21
C ALA A 205 -18.62 -24.71 -25.62
N GLU A 206 -18.72 -26.04 -25.78
CA GLU A 206 -18.87 -26.62 -27.10
C GLU A 206 -20.35 -26.49 -27.53
N PRO A 207 -20.60 -26.01 -28.75
CA PRO A 207 -21.89 -25.44 -29.16
C PRO A 207 -22.94 -26.50 -29.47
N SER A 208 -24.18 -26.19 -29.07
CA SER A 208 -25.38 -26.85 -29.59
C SER A 208 -25.58 -26.49 -31.06
N ALA A 209 -25.43 -27.47 -31.95
CA ALA A 209 -25.95 -27.42 -33.31
C ALA A 209 -26.96 -28.57 -33.50
N VAL A 210 -28.19 -28.15 -33.70
CA VAL A 210 -29.41 -28.94 -33.88
C VAL A 210 -29.68 -29.09 -35.39
N LEU A 211 -30.20 -30.26 -35.77
CA LEU A 211 -30.96 -30.62 -36.98
C LEU A 211 -30.25 -30.75 -38.35
N GLY A 212 -30.17 -32.01 -38.82
CA GLY A 212 -31.05 -32.50 -39.89
C GLY A 212 -30.67 -32.20 -41.34
N HIS A 213 -30.28 -33.23 -42.08
CA HIS A 213 -30.73 -33.41 -43.47
C HIS A 213 -30.78 -34.89 -43.85
N ASP A 214 -31.86 -35.20 -44.56
CA ASP A 214 -32.30 -36.49 -45.10
C ASP A 214 -31.34 -37.13 -46.10
N GLY A 215 -31.49 -38.45 -46.30
CA GLY A 215 -31.18 -39.06 -47.59
C GLY A 215 -30.89 -40.57 -47.61
N SER A 216 -31.95 -41.38 -47.81
CA SER A 216 -31.97 -42.69 -48.49
C SER A 216 -31.34 -43.90 -47.77
N ALA A 217 -31.92 -45.11 -47.75
CA ALA A 217 -32.86 -45.72 -48.70
C ALA A 217 -33.73 -46.81 -48.04
N LEU A 218 -35.00 -46.84 -48.42
CA LEU A 218 -35.86 -48.05 -48.52
C LEU A 218 -35.23 -48.95 -49.62
N GLY A 219 -35.01 -50.25 -49.46
CA GLY A 219 -36.00 -51.31 -49.29
C GLY A 219 -36.42 -51.86 -50.67
N GLN A 220 -36.07 -53.13 -50.99
CA GLN A 220 -36.70 -54.07 -51.96
C GLN A 220 -35.87 -55.39 -51.93
N THR A 221 -36.36 -56.50 -51.38
CA THR A 221 -37.14 -57.60 -52.03
C THR A 221 -36.57 -58.11 -53.36
N GLY A 222 -36.14 -59.37 -53.37
CA GLY A 222 -35.65 -60.13 -54.53
C GLY A 222 -34.66 -61.19 -54.12
#